data_AF-A0A0G0PE19-F1
#
_entry.id   AF-A0A0G0PE19-F1
#
_cell.length_a   1.000
_cell.length_b   1.000
_cell.length_c   1.000
_cell.angle_alpha   90.00
_cell.angle_beta   90.00
_cell.angle_gamma   90.00
#
_symmetry.space_group_name_H-M   'P 1'
#
loop_
_entity.id
_entity.type
_entity.pdbx_description
1 polymer ?
#
loop_
_entity_poly.entity_id
_entity_poly.type
_entity_poly.pdbx_seq_one_letter_code
_entity_poly.pdbx_strand_id
1 'polypeptide(L)'
;MKNKIILSVLITFLNFWIWRVFGEDTLLGVVLIFLSISLIFRFRILTVVLFLVLSVVFLKTNPDTNLMYISPLEKHWLIQRHEYYAESLGSIYRNRAGLYLNYELLPYVFKYTRNLGYNLDPNLYFFANHPRERGGGIEFEKFSPFLLPLFIVGVLILVSGRDKFLISYFIAAQLVNALAFPGYMLGPILIFPFITATIYLGAIWIFRMET
;
A
#
# COMPACT_ATOMS: atom_id res chain seq x y z
N MET A 1 15.83 20.88 16.60
CA MET A 1 14.45 20.32 16.76
C MET A 1 13.38 21.09 15.98
N LYS A 2 13.28 22.42 16.08
CA LYS A 2 12.26 23.22 15.37
C LYS A 2 12.18 22.92 13.85
N ASN A 3 13.34 22.91 13.16
CA ASN A 3 13.39 22.67 11.72
C ASN A 3 12.90 21.26 11.32
N LYS A 4 13.13 20.25 12.18
CA LYS A 4 12.65 18.88 11.97
C LYS A 4 11.13 18.79 12.05
N ILE A 5 10.54 19.47 13.05
CA ILE A 5 9.08 19.51 13.20
C ILE A 5 8.45 20.22 11.99
N ILE A 6 8.98 21.38 11.60
CA ILE A 6 8.51 22.12 10.44
C ILE A 6 8.61 21.27 9.17
N LEU A 7 9.73 20.58 8.95
CA LEU A 7 9.92 19.70 7.80
C LEU A 7 8.92 18.54 7.80
N SER A 8 8.68 17.90 8.95
CA SER A 8 7.73 16.78 9.05
C SER A 8 6.31 17.22 8.69
N VAL A 9 5.88 18.39 9.19
CA VAL A 9 4.58 18.99 8.86
C VAL A 9 4.53 19.32 7.37
N LEU A 10 5.56 19.96 6.84
CA LEU A 10 5.62 20.37 5.43
C LEU A 10 5.48 19.17 4.48
N ILE A 11 6.23 18.09 4.70
CA ILE A 11 6.12 16.87 3.86
C ILE A 11 4.72 16.23 3.99
N THR A 12 4.16 16.22 5.19
CA THR A 12 2.85 15.61 5.45
C THR A 12 1.70 16.40 4.82
N PHE A 13 1.79 17.73 4.70
CA PHE A 13 0.73 18.57 4.16
C PHE A 13 0.94 19.02 2.70
N LEU A 14 2.15 18.96 2.14
CA LEU A 14 2.40 19.36 0.75
C LEU A 14 2.10 18.27 -0.30
N ASN A 15 1.69 17.08 0.10
CA ASN A 15 1.30 16.04 -0.85
C ASN A 15 -0.20 16.14 -1.17
N PHE A 16 -0.59 15.78 -2.39
CA PHE A 16 -1.99 15.81 -2.84
C PHE A 16 -2.84 14.72 -2.20
N TRP A 17 -2.20 13.62 -1.79
CA TRP A 17 -2.90 12.47 -1.24
C TRP A 17 -3.66 12.79 0.06
N ILE A 18 -3.03 13.49 1.00
CA ILE A 18 -3.67 13.78 2.29
C ILE A 18 -4.92 14.64 2.12
N TRP A 19 -4.91 15.61 1.20
CA TRP A 19 -6.05 16.47 0.93
C TRP A 19 -7.21 15.72 0.31
N ARG A 20 -6.92 14.73 -0.54
CA ARG A 20 -7.95 13.83 -1.06
C ARG A 20 -8.52 12.94 0.03
N VAL A 21 -7.70 12.45 0.96
CA VAL A 21 -8.21 11.71 2.12
C VAL A 21 -9.14 12.59 2.96
N PHE A 22 -8.78 13.85 3.22
CA PHE A 22 -9.66 14.79 3.92
C PHE A 22 -10.98 15.05 3.19
N GLY A 23 -10.97 15.03 1.86
CA GLY A 23 -12.18 15.17 1.06
C GLY A 23 -13.17 14.02 1.21
N GLU A 24 -12.67 12.81 1.48
CA GLU A 24 -13.50 11.60 1.70
C GLU A 24 -13.86 11.40 3.18
N ASP A 25 -12.87 11.50 4.08
CA ASP A 25 -13.04 11.30 5.52
C ASP A 25 -12.00 12.11 6.32
N THR A 26 -12.49 13.16 7.00
CA THR A 26 -11.68 14.05 7.84
C THR A 26 -11.02 13.31 9.00
N LEU A 27 -11.71 12.37 9.65
CA LEU A 27 -11.16 11.62 10.78
C LEU A 27 -10.01 10.74 10.31
N LEU A 28 -10.18 10.07 9.16
CA LEU A 28 -9.14 9.27 8.54
C LEU A 28 -7.88 10.09 8.24
N GLY A 29 -8.06 11.29 7.68
CA GLY A 29 -6.97 12.23 7.40
C GLY A 29 -6.21 12.65 8.66
N VAL A 30 -6.93 13.01 9.72
CA VAL A 30 -6.33 13.37 11.02
C VAL A 30 -5.52 12.22 11.59
N VAL A 31 -6.07 11.01 11.62
CA VAL A 31 -5.39 9.82 12.16
C VAL A 31 -4.14 9.48 11.34
N LEU A 32 -4.18 9.62 10.00
CA LEU A 32 -3.01 9.42 9.14
C LEU A 32 -1.89 10.44 9.39
N ILE A 33 -2.22 11.71 9.64
CA ILE A 33 -1.22 12.72 10.02
C ILE A 33 -0.57 12.34 11.34
N PHE A 34 -1.37 12.01 12.36
CA PHE A 34 -0.83 11.59 13.66
C PHE A 34 0.02 10.33 13.54
N LEU A 35 -0.38 9.37 12.71
CA LEU A 35 0.42 8.17 12.46
C LEU A 35 1.74 8.52 11.77
N SER A 36 1.73 9.41 10.77
CA SER A 36 2.94 9.87 10.06
C SER A 36 3.92 10.58 10.98
N ILE A 37 3.43 11.52 11.80
CA ILE A 37 4.24 12.23 12.79
C ILE A 37 4.77 11.26 13.84
N SER A 38 3.92 10.38 14.37
CA SER A 38 4.29 9.34 15.34
C SER A 38 5.39 8.42 14.82
N LEU A 39 5.30 8.02 13.54
CA LEU A 39 6.28 7.19 12.87
C LEU A 39 7.62 7.93 12.68
N ILE A 40 7.59 9.19 12.24
CA ILE A 40 8.77 10.06 12.08
C ILE A 40 9.53 10.24 13.40
N PHE A 41 8.83 10.54 14.49
CA PHE A 41 9.42 10.75 15.81
C PHE A 41 9.58 9.46 16.63
N ARG A 42 9.25 8.30 16.05
CA ARG A 42 9.40 6.96 16.64
C ARG A 42 8.64 6.74 17.96
N PHE A 43 7.44 7.30 18.10
CA PHE A 43 6.54 7.01 19.22
C PHE A 43 5.89 5.62 19.09
N ARG A 44 6.69 4.56 19.31
CA ARG A 44 6.37 3.17 18.95
C ARG A 44 4.97 2.70 19.36
N ILE A 45 4.60 2.89 20.62
CA ILE A 45 3.29 2.43 21.13
C ILE A 45 2.16 3.16 20.41
N LEU A 46 2.26 4.48 20.30
CA LEU A 46 1.27 5.30 19.59
C LEU A 46 1.19 4.90 18.12
N THR A 47 2.32 4.67 17.45
CA THR A 47 2.36 4.19 16.06
C THR A 47 1.61 2.88 15.90
N VAL A 48 1.87 1.89 16.76
CA VAL A 48 1.23 0.57 16.71
C VAL A 48 -0.28 0.69 16.95
N VAL A 49 -0.70 1.46 17.96
CA VAL A 49 -2.13 1.67 18.26
C VAL A 49 -2.84 2.33 17.08
N LEU A 50 -2.31 3.42 16.55
CA LEU A 50 -2.90 4.13 15.41
C LEU A 50 -2.92 3.25 14.14
N PHE A 51 -1.85 2.48 13.89
CA PHE A 51 -1.78 1.54 12.78
C PHE A 51 -2.85 0.45 12.87
N LEU A 52 -3.06 -0.14 14.05
CA LEU A 52 -4.08 -1.16 14.27
C LEU A 52 -5.49 -0.59 14.08
N VAL A 53 -5.77 0.59 14.63
CA VAL A 53 -7.06 1.27 14.47
C VAL A 53 -7.33 1.54 12.99
N LEU A 54 -6.36 2.11 12.26
CA LEU A 54 -6.50 2.37 10.83
C LEU A 54 -6.66 1.08 10.01
N SER A 55 -5.94 0.03 10.35
CA SER A 55 -6.05 -1.27 9.68
C SER A 55 -7.46 -1.85 9.82
N VAL A 56 -8.05 -1.79 11.01
CA VAL A 56 -9.42 -2.26 11.24
C VAL A 56 -10.44 -1.41 10.49
N VAL A 57 -10.31 -0.09 10.53
CA VAL A 57 -11.20 0.83 9.79
C VAL A 57 -11.11 0.55 8.29
N PHE A 58 -9.89 0.48 7.76
CA PHE A 58 -9.61 0.22 6.34
C PHE A 58 -10.25 -1.07 5.83
N LEU A 59 -10.08 -2.17 6.57
CA LEU A 59 -10.62 -3.47 6.19
C LEU A 59 -12.16 -3.54 6.32
N LYS A 60 -12.76 -2.73 7.20
CA LYS A 60 -14.22 -2.67 7.37
C LYS A 60 -14.93 -1.82 6.32
N THR A 61 -14.31 -0.73 5.87
CA THR A 61 -14.92 0.20 4.90
C THR A 61 -14.86 -0.31 3.46
N ASN A 62 -14.06 -1.35 3.18
CA ASN A 62 -13.88 -1.92 1.85
C ASN A 62 -14.23 -3.43 1.80
N PRO A 63 -15.46 -3.84 2.16
CA PRO A 63 -15.81 -5.26 2.23
C PRO A 63 -15.89 -5.92 0.83
N ASP A 64 -16.29 -5.17 -0.19
CA ASP A 64 -16.55 -5.71 -1.54
C ASP A 64 -15.27 -5.96 -2.36
N THR A 65 -14.15 -5.41 -1.90
CA THR A 65 -12.82 -5.59 -2.50
C THR A 65 -11.95 -6.57 -1.70
N ASN A 66 -12.55 -7.26 -0.74
CA ASN A 66 -11.90 -8.25 0.12
C ASN A 66 -11.39 -9.44 -0.71
N LEU A 67 -10.21 -9.96 -0.36
CA LEU A 67 -9.67 -11.22 -0.87
C LEU A 67 -10.71 -12.33 -0.98
N MET A 68 -11.58 -12.45 0.02
CA MET A 68 -12.49 -13.58 0.18
C MET A 68 -13.67 -13.59 -0.79
N TYR A 69 -13.98 -12.47 -1.44
CA TYR A 69 -15.07 -12.39 -2.41
C TYR A 69 -14.55 -12.68 -3.82
N ILE A 70 -15.18 -13.60 -4.56
CA ILE A 70 -14.88 -13.88 -5.97
C ILE A 70 -16.10 -13.51 -6.79
N SER A 71 -15.96 -12.53 -7.70
CA SER A 71 -17.09 -12.13 -8.55
C SER A 71 -17.48 -13.24 -9.53
N PRO A 72 -18.75 -13.28 -9.98
CA PRO A 72 -19.19 -14.26 -10.99
C PRO A 72 -18.34 -14.24 -12.25
N LEU A 73 -17.90 -13.04 -12.67
CA LEU A 73 -17.00 -12.86 -13.80
C LEU A 73 -15.64 -13.50 -13.51
N GLU A 74 -14.98 -13.16 -12.40
CA GLU A 74 -13.69 -13.76 -12.03
C GLU A 74 -13.77 -15.29 -11.95
N LYS A 75 -14.88 -15.83 -11.41
CA LYS A 75 -15.14 -17.28 -11.36
C LYS A 75 -15.19 -17.88 -12.77
N HIS A 76 -15.86 -17.22 -13.72
CA HIS A 76 -15.91 -17.65 -15.11
C HIS A 76 -14.52 -17.69 -15.76
N TRP A 77 -13.72 -16.63 -15.61
CA TRP A 77 -12.34 -16.59 -16.11
C TRP A 77 -11.44 -17.65 -15.49
N LEU A 78 -11.70 -18.01 -14.24
CA LEU A 78 -10.93 -19.02 -13.53
C LEU A 78 -11.27 -20.43 -14.02
N ILE A 79 -12.55 -20.72 -14.25
CA ILE A 79 -13.01 -21.98 -14.87
C ILE A 79 -12.38 -22.14 -16.26
N GLN A 80 -12.48 -21.11 -17.12
CA GLN A 80 -11.90 -21.16 -18.46
C GLN A 80 -10.38 -21.41 -18.46
N ARG A 81 -9.65 -20.73 -17.56
CA ARG A 81 -8.21 -20.97 -17.40
C ARG A 81 -7.91 -22.39 -16.95
N HIS A 82 -8.67 -22.90 -15.98
CA HIS A 82 -8.50 -24.26 -15.51
C HIS A 82 -8.75 -25.29 -16.61
N GLU A 83 -9.83 -25.13 -17.40
CA GLU A 83 -10.16 -26.01 -18.52
C GLU A 83 -9.03 -26.03 -19.57
N TYR A 84 -8.50 -24.86 -19.91
CA TYR A 84 -7.36 -24.74 -20.83
C TYR A 84 -6.09 -25.47 -20.33
N TYR A 85 -5.73 -25.31 -19.05
CA TYR A 85 -4.58 -26.02 -18.49
C TYR A 85 -4.86 -27.53 -18.31
N ALA A 86 -6.10 -27.92 -18.03
CA ALA A 86 -6.50 -29.31 -17.91
C ALA A 86 -6.48 -30.05 -19.25
N GLU A 87 -6.68 -29.35 -20.37
CA GLU A 87 -6.53 -29.90 -21.72
C GLU A 87 -5.07 -30.27 -22.02
N SER A 88 -4.12 -29.40 -21.65
CA SER A 88 -2.68 -29.59 -21.91
C SER A 88 -1.97 -30.50 -20.91
N LEU A 89 -2.33 -30.44 -19.63
CA LEU A 89 -1.64 -31.14 -18.53
C LEU A 89 -2.40 -32.39 -18.03
N GLY A 90 -3.56 -32.69 -18.62
CA GLY A 90 -4.28 -33.94 -18.40
C GLY A 90 -4.68 -34.22 -16.95
N SER A 91 -4.40 -35.44 -16.47
CA SER A 91 -4.87 -35.96 -15.18
C SER A 91 -4.35 -35.20 -13.96
N ILE A 92 -3.23 -34.47 -14.08
CA ILE A 92 -2.63 -33.68 -13.00
C ILE A 92 -3.56 -32.54 -12.57
N TYR A 93 -4.22 -31.89 -13.54
CA TYR A 93 -5.13 -30.77 -13.27
C TYR A 93 -6.56 -31.23 -12.95
N ARG A 94 -6.97 -32.42 -13.43
CA ARG A 94 -8.31 -32.96 -13.20
C ARG A 94 -8.48 -33.73 -11.88
N ASN A 95 -7.39 -34.02 -11.16
CA ASN A 95 -7.48 -34.72 -9.88
C ASN A 95 -8.03 -33.80 -8.77
N ARG A 96 -8.49 -34.40 -7.66
CA ARG A 96 -9.10 -33.65 -6.54
C ARG A 96 -8.19 -32.57 -5.95
N ALA A 97 -6.88 -32.83 -5.88
CA ALA A 97 -5.92 -31.86 -5.38
C ALA A 97 -5.75 -30.67 -6.34
N GLY A 98 -5.68 -30.92 -7.65
CA GLY A 98 -5.62 -29.90 -8.69
C GLY A 98 -6.87 -29.03 -8.72
N LEU A 99 -8.06 -29.63 -8.58
CA LEU A 99 -9.31 -28.89 -8.46
C LEU A 99 -9.34 -28.02 -7.20
N TYR A 100 -9.01 -28.59 -6.04
CA TYR A 100 -8.95 -27.84 -4.78
C TYR A 100 -7.95 -26.67 -4.87
N LEU A 101 -6.74 -26.92 -5.36
CA LEU A 101 -5.74 -25.86 -5.52
C LEU A 101 -6.22 -24.75 -6.44
N ASN A 102 -6.82 -25.06 -7.60
CA ASN A 102 -7.25 -24.06 -8.56
C ASN A 102 -8.49 -23.27 -8.14
N TYR A 103 -9.48 -23.92 -7.53
CA TYR A 103 -10.76 -23.30 -7.22
C TYR A 103 -10.84 -22.71 -5.80
N GLU A 104 -10.14 -23.31 -4.83
CA GLU A 104 -10.25 -22.94 -3.42
C GLU A 104 -9.01 -22.20 -2.88
N LEU A 105 -7.81 -22.40 -3.44
CA LEU A 105 -6.59 -21.79 -2.88
C LEU A 105 -6.01 -20.68 -3.77
N LEU A 106 -5.73 -21.01 -5.02
CA LEU A 106 -5.08 -20.13 -5.99
C LEU A 106 -5.80 -18.79 -6.22
N PRO A 107 -7.15 -18.69 -6.24
CA PRO A 107 -7.80 -17.40 -6.46
C PRO A 107 -7.39 -16.37 -5.39
N TYR A 108 -7.32 -16.81 -4.12
CA TYR A 108 -6.95 -15.95 -3.00
C TYR A 108 -5.48 -15.57 -3.04
N VAL A 109 -4.61 -16.54 -3.33
CA VAL A 109 -3.16 -16.30 -3.48
C VAL A 109 -2.90 -15.33 -4.64
N PHE A 110 -3.53 -15.53 -5.79
CA PHE A 110 -3.39 -14.64 -6.95
C PHE A 110 -3.92 -13.24 -6.68
N LYS A 111 -5.04 -13.09 -5.97
CA LYS A 111 -5.54 -11.78 -5.57
C LYS A 111 -4.57 -11.08 -4.64
N TYR A 112 -4.05 -11.80 -3.64
CA TYR A 112 -3.09 -11.25 -2.69
C TYR A 112 -1.80 -10.80 -3.37
N THR A 113 -1.19 -11.65 -4.21
CA THR A 113 0.04 -11.32 -4.93
C THR A 113 -0.17 -10.17 -5.90
N ARG A 114 -1.33 -10.12 -6.58
CA ARG A 114 -1.72 -8.99 -7.44
C ARG A 114 -1.84 -7.70 -6.64
N ASN A 115 -2.56 -7.70 -5.51
CA ASN A 115 -2.73 -6.51 -4.67
C ASN A 115 -1.39 -6.02 -4.12
N LEU A 116 -0.55 -6.94 -3.66
CA LEU A 116 0.80 -6.66 -3.19
C LEU A 116 1.66 -6.05 -4.31
N GLY A 117 1.62 -6.61 -5.52
CA GLY A 117 2.32 -6.06 -6.68
C GLY A 117 1.88 -4.63 -7.00
N TYR A 118 0.58 -4.36 -6.98
CA TYR A 118 0.05 -3.02 -7.19
C TYR A 118 0.45 -2.02 -6.09
N ASN A 119 0.54 -2.47 -4.83
CA ASN A 119 0.93 -1.64 -3.70
C ASN A 119 2.45 -1.36 -3.65
N LEU A 120 3.27 -2.19 -4.30
CA LEU A 120 4.72 -1.99 -4.37
C LEU A 120 5.17 -1.14 -5.55
N ASP A 121 4.30 -0.94 -6.53
CA ASP A 121 4.55 -0.15 -7.73
C ASP A 121 4.78 1.34 -7.40
N PRO A 122 6.01 1.88 -7.57
CA PRO A 122 6.30 3.29 -7.27
C PRO A 122 5.52 4.27 -8.15
N ASN A 123 5.11 3.86 -9.35
CA ASN A 123 4.36 4.72 -10.28
C ASN A 123 3.01 5.11 -9.70
N LEU A 124 2.40 4.23 -8.91
CA LEU A 124 1.16 4.48 -8.18
C LEU A 124 1.25 5.71 -7.27
N TYR A 125 2.44 6.03 -6.75
CA TYR A 125 2.64 7.09 -5.77
C TYR A 125 3.09 8.40 -6.39
N PHE A 126 4.00 8.35 -7.37
CA PHE A 126 4.67 9.55 -7.87
C PHE A 126 4.24 9.97 -9.28
N PHE A 127 3.72 9.07 -10.12
CA PHE A 127 3.52 9.36 -11.54
C PHE A 127 2.09 9.23 -12.04
N ALA A 128 1.19 8.60 -11.27
CA ALA A 128 -0.15 8.18 -11.68
C ALA A 128 -0.12 7.24 -12.91
N ASN A 129 -0.80 6.10 -12.87
CA ASN A 129 -0.69 5.14 -13.97
C ASN A 129 -1.47 5.61 -15.20
N HIS A 130 -1.07 5.09 -16.37
CA HIS A 130 -1.87 5.24 -17.57
C HIS A 130 -3.25 4.57 -17.40
N PRO A 131 -4.35 5.15 -17.92
CA PRO A 131 -5.71 4.61 -17.81
C PRO A 131 -5.90 3.17 -18.33
N ARG A 132 -4.92 2.66 -19.10
CA ARG A 132 -4.95 1.31 -19.69
C ARG A 132 -4.35 0.23 -18.79
N GLU A 133 -3.61 0.59 -17.75
CA GLU A 133 -2.87 -0.39 -16.92
C GLU A 133 -3.69 -0.91 -15.74
N ARG A 134 -4.68 -0.15 -15.26
CA ARG A 134 -5.61 -0.56 -14.20
C ARG A 134 -7.04 -0.18 -14.60
N GLY A 135 -7.81 -1.15 -15.07
CA GLY A 135 -9.20 -0.91 -15.47
C GLY A 135 -10.07 -0.51 -14.27
N GLY A 136 -10.78 0.61 -14.39
CA GLY A 136 -11.92 0.97 -13.53
C GLY A 136 -11.68 1.96 -12.38
N GLY A 137 -10.46 2.48 -12.18
CA GLY A 137 -10.17 3.47 -11.13
C GLY A 137 -9.89 4.87 -11.67
N ILE A 138 -10.42 5.92 -11.02
CA ILE A 138 -9.95 7.30 -11.22
C ILE A 138 -8.63 7.44 -10.48
N GLU A 139 -7.52 7.13 -11.16
CA GLU A 139 -6.19 7.32 -10.60
C GLU A 139 -5.84 8.80 -10.48
N PHE A 140 -5.03 9.12 -9.46
CA PHE A 140 -4.55 10.47 -9.20
C PHE A 140 -3.15 10.42 -8.60
N GLU A 141 -2.42 11.52 -8.80
CA GLU A 141 -1.10 11.74 -8.24
C GLU A 141 -1.16 11.86 -6.72
N LYS A 142 -0.37 11.05 -5.99
CA LYS A 142 -0.38 11.06 -4.52
C LYS A 142 0.70 12.00 -3.98
N PHE A 143 1.93 11.84 -4.48
CA PHE A 143 3.08 12.67 -4.15
C PHE A 143 3.65 13.30 -5.41
N SER A 144 4.17 14.52 -5.27
CA SER A 144 4.86 15.19 -6.36
C SER A 144 6.09 14.41 -6.82
N PRO A 145 6.32 14.23 -8.14
CA PRO A 145 7.54 13.66 -8.69
C PRO A 145 8.82 14.32 -8.15
N PHE A 146 8.78 15.59 -7.77
CA PHE A 146 9.94 16.30 -7.19
C PHE A 146 10.38 15.74 -5.83
N LEU A 147 9.51 15.00 -5.13
CA LEU A 147 9.86 14.34 -3.87
C LEU A 147 10.52 12.97 -4.09
N LEU A 148 10.51 12.44 -5.32
CA LEU A 148 11.07 11.13 -5.63
C LEU A 148 12.58 11.01 -5.30
N PRO A 149 13.45 11.99 -5.61
CA PRO A 149 14.86 11.89 -5.24
C PRO A 149 15.07 11.78 -3.72
N LEU A 150 14.29 12.53 -2.92
CA LEU A 150 14.32 12.44 -1.46
C LEU A 150 13.86 11.06 -0.98
N PHE A 151 12.79 10.54 -1.56
CA PHE A 151 12.30 9.20 -1.28
C PHE A 151 13.36 8.13 -1.58
N ILE A 152 14.02 8.18 -2.75
CA ILE A 152 15.07 7.23 -3.14
C ILE A 152 16.22 7.25 -2.15
N VAL A 153 16.71 8.44 -1.76
CA VAL A 153 17.77 8.57 -0.75
C VAL A 153 17.32 7.99 0.59
N GLY A 154 16.08 8.27 1.01
CA GLY A 154 15.49 7.67 2.20
C GLY A 154 15.49 6.14 2.16
N VAL A 155 15.08 5.54 1.03
CA VAL A 155 15.10 4.07 0.85
C VAL A 155 16.52 3.52 0.94
N LEU A 156 17.51 4.16 0.30
CA LEU A 156 18.91 3.72 0.38
C LEU A 156 19.43 3.73 1.82
N ILE A 157 19.05 4.73 2.62
CA ILE A 157 19.36 4.78 4.05
C ILE A 157 18.70 3.62 4.80
N LEU A 158 17.45 3.30 4.50
CA LEU A 158 16.75 2.18 5.14
C LEU A 158 17.38 0.83 4.79
N VAL A 159 17.71 0.61 3.52
CA VAL A 159 18.33 -0.64 3.04
C VAL A 159 19.71 -0.86 3.65
N SER A 160 20.41 0.20 4.08
CA SER A 160 21.64 0.08 4.87
C SER A 160 21.45 -0.55 6.27
N GLY A 161 20.22 -0.94 6.63
CA GLY A 161 19.89 -1.73 7.83
C GLY A 161 19.74 -0.91 9.10
N ARG A 162 19.73 0.42 9.00
CA ARG A 162 19.80 1.32 10.16
C ARG A 162 18.47 1.56 10.87
N ASP A 163 17.32 1.33 10.22
CA ASP A 163 16.01 1.59 10.82
C ASP A 163 15.02 0.42 10.67
N LYS A 164 15.21 -0.61 11.51
CA LYS A 164 14.34 -1.79 11.57
C LYS A 164 12.88 -1.45 11.86
N PHE A 165 12.63 -0.34 12.57
CA PHE A 165 11.27 0.04 12.95
C PHE A 165 10.47 0.49 11.72
N LEU A 166 11.04 1.38 10.91
CA LEU A 166 10.37 1.83 9.68
C LEU A 166 10.19 0.69 8.66
N ILE A 167 11.18 -0.21 8.56
CA ILE A 167 11.09 -1.43 7.74
C ILE A 167 9.95 -2.33 8.22
N SER A 168 9.85 -2.56 9.53
CA SER A 168 8.77 -3.39 10.10
C SER A 168 7.39 -2.78 9.86
N TYR A 169 7.26 -1.46 9.96
CA TYR A 169 6.05 -0.74 9.62
C TYR A 169 5.68 -0.95 8.14
N PHE A 170 6.65 -0.78 7.23
CA PHE A 170 6.42 -0.98 5.80
C PHE A 170 5.93 -2.38 5.48
N ILE A 171 6.59 -3.41 6.03
CA ILE A 171 6.17 -4.81 5.83
C ILE A 171 4.74 -5.00 6.35
N ALA A 172 4.44 -4.56 7.58
CA ALA A 172 3.10 -4.68 8.14
C ALA A 172 2.03 -3.96 7.29
N ALA A 173 2.32 -2.74 6.83
CA ALA A 173 1.43 -1.97 5.97
C ALA A 173 1.18 -2.66 4.62
N GLN A 174 2.21 -3.26 4.02
CA GLN A 174 2.04 -4.04 2.79
C GLN A 174 1.18 -5.28 3.00
N LEU A 175 1.41 -6.01 4.10
CA LEU A 175 0.63 -7.21 4.42
C LEU A 175 -0.85 -6.88 4.58
N VAL A 176 -1.19 -5.78 5.27
CA VAL A 176 -2.58 -5.35 5.49
C VAL A 176 -3.20 -4.79 4.21
N ASN A 177 -2.51 -3.90 3.49
CA ASN A 177 -3.07 -3.35 2.24
C ASN A 177 -3.28 -4.42 1.18
N ALA A 178 -2.48 -5.49 1.15
CA ALA A 178 -2.67 -6.59 0.21
C ALA A 178 -3.96 -7.41 0.45
N LEU A 179 -4.57 -7.26 1.64
CA LEU A 179 -5.86 -7.91 1.96
C LEU A 179 -7.06 -7.27 1.26
N ALA A 180 -6.91 -6.08 0.70
CA ALA A 180 -7.96 -5.37 -0.03
C ALA A 180 -7.47 -4.93 -1.42
N PHE A 181 -8.32 -5.02 -2.44
CA PHE A 181 -7.93 -4.62 -3.78
C PHE A 181 -7.69 -3.10 -3.86
N PRO A 182 -6.56 -2.61 -4.40
CA PRO A 182 -6.18 -1.20 -4.41
C PRO A 182 -6.97 -0.29 -5.37
N GLY A 183 -8.06 -0.78 -5.97
CA GLY A 183 -8.94 0.02 -6.84
C GLY A 183 -9.94 0.93 -6.11
N TYR A 184 -9.80 1.11 -4.80
CA TYR A 184 -10.62 2.08 -4.06
C TYR A 184 -10.06 3.50 -4.22
N MET A 185 -10.94 4.50 -4.13
CA MET A 185 -10.67 5.92 -4.42
C MET A 185 -9.46 6.53 -3.72
N LEU A 186 -9.00 5.94 -2.61
CA LEU A 186 -7.91 6.46 -1.79
C LEU A 186 -6.57 5.72 -1.98
N GLY A 187 -6.52 4.55 -2.64
CA GLY A 187 -5.29 3.75 -2.78
C GLY A 187 -4.69 3.31 -1.43
N PRO A 188 -3.52 2.65 -1.38
CA PRO A 188 -2.98 1.96 -0.19
C PRO A 188 -2.57 2.89 0.97
N ILE A 189 -3.56 3.44 1.69
CA ILE A 189 -3.42 4.49 2.69
C ILE A 189 -2.44 4.16 3.82
N LEU A 190 -2.26 2.89 4.20
CA LEU A 190 -1.32 2.55 5.26
C LEU A 190 0.15 2.71 4.83
N ILE A 191 0.42 2.84 3.53
CA ILE A 191 1.77 3.14 3.00
C ILE A 191 2.07 4.64 3.07
N PHE A 192 1.06 5.50 3.16
CA PHE A 192 1.24 6.95 3.24
C PHE A 192 2.23 7.38 4.34
N PRO A 193 2.09 6.95 5.61
CA PRO A 193 3.03 7.31 6.67
C PRO A 193 4.47 6.88 6.38
N PHE A 194 4.65 5.71 5.75
CA PHE A 194 5.96 5.20 5.37
C PHE A 194 6.64 6.10 4.31
N ILE A 195 5.93 6.47 3.26
CA ILE A 195 6.48 7.33 2.20
C ILE A 195 6.86 8.69 2.80
N THR A 196 5.97 9.29 3.60
CA THR A 196 6.22 10.56 4.30
C THR A 196 7.47 10.49 5.18
N ALA A 197 7.60 9.43 5.99
CA ALA A 197 8.77 9.23 6.85
C ALA A 197 10.06 8.99 6.05
N THR A 198 9.97 8.29 4.92
CA THR A 198 11.11 8.00 4.06
C THR A 198 11.61 9.26 3.34
N ILE A 199 10.70 10.09 2.82
CA ILE A 199 11.04 11.42 2.26
C ILE A 199 11.70 12.29 3.32
N TYR A 200 11.16 12.28 4.54
CA TYR A 200 11.73 13.01 5.68
C TYR A 200 13.17 12.57 5.99
N LEU A 201 13.44 11.26 6.02
CA LEU A 201 14.78 10.72 6.20
C LEU A 201 15.74 11.17 5.10
N GLY A 202 15.31 11.11 3.83
CA GLY A 202 16.11 11.58 2.71
C GLY A 202 16.41 13.07 2.77
N ALA A 203 15.42 13.88 3.14
CA ALA A 203 15.56 15.33 3.30
C ALA A 203 16.57 15.68 4.42
N ILE A 204 16.46 15.05 5.60
CA ILE A 204 17.42 15.25 6.68
C ILE A 204 18.85 14.96 6.21
N TRP A 205 19.03 13.87 5.49
CA TRP A 205 20.35 13.45 5.04
C TRP A 205 20.93 14.39 4.00
N ILE A 206 20.16 14.78 2.98
CA ILE A 206 20.61 15.70 1.91
C ILE A 206 20.94 17.08 2.49
N PHE A 207 20.05 17.63 3.33
CA PHE A 207 20.24 18.95 3.91
C PHE A 207 21.15 18.95 5.14
N ARG A 208 21.73 17.79 5.51
CA ARG A 208 22.59 17.60 6.68
C ARG A 208 22.00 18.22 7.94
N MET A 209 20.69 18.08 8.13
CA MET A 209 20.05 18.56 9.35
C MET A 209 20.51 17.66 10.50
N GLU A 210 21.18 18.23 11.51
CA GLU A 210 21.75 17.49 12.64
C GLU A 210 20.73 16.50 13.22
N THR A 211 21.07 15.20 13.23
CA THR A 211 20.21 14.07 13.65
C THR A 211 19.95 14.03 15.15
#